data_AF-A0A397UZX1-F1
#
_entry.id   AF-A0A397UZX1-F1
#
_cell.length_a   1.000
_cell.length_b   1.000
_cell.length_c   1.000
_cell.angle_alpha   90.00
_cell.angle_beta   90.00
_cell.angle_gamma   90.00
#
_symmetry.space_group_name_H-M   'P 1'
#
loop_
_entity.id
_entity.type
_entity.pdbx_description
1 polymer ?
#
loop_
_entity_poly.entity_id
_entity_poly.type
_entity_poly.pdbx_seq_one_letter_code
_entity_poly.pdbx_strand_id
1 'polypeptide(L)'
;MTDFFNLHEELLKLQDANYFFQNEVSIKDLDALELDGMLNDTTDKICENSSSITNAELFDTMRSFVKNFNELKSATMNRVLDIILSGFQAEYEITSNDLDADEEETYSEHRTALEMYGFLLVWLISNAENKADSKSGANGTMAMTGGKTKRQRQTKSKTSTVNLSDEWDWSAQKPVTLSLMVKVLELKIKKIWTSTHERDTFVSLFTKSAYRILENVTNTKDSAIKKIVYQILSVCVKDHNHAFGAQTSIMQNLQYYEHLAEPMAEFLDVLANQYDHTRLTEEILIEISNKEFGSQDIIGPKSFSKFLVKLSELVPKVVAKQIGLLVKLLDNESYTMRIGLIEVLGNLIIDFASQEEQATNSISQINGFFDALDERFTEVGAESSTSLLSEDDNQSEDMDVDMPDLSNQQNSSANEIMRLQLTRRYYSDAVRFIHQIHTAVPTLCQLLGSTTKSEVLETMEFFVTAYTYKMEFAIDGIKRMLHLIWIKDNNDEGKGIRKRLIESYYKLYIETDISLSSREAVNAVTKNLISLTYNATLAELTSLEQLMSTMMAEELISNDVIAKLWSVYSVSTKQIPKMQRRGAIIVTDHNEIGLK
;
A
#
# COMPACT_ATOMS: atom_id res chain seq x y z
N MET A 1 47.04 -7.35 -23.49
CA MET A 1 45.70 -7.52 -24.08
C MET A 1 45.38 -9.00 -24.08
N THR A 2 44.60 -9.43 -23.11
CA THR A 2 44.09 -10.80 -22.99
C THR A 2 42.91 -10.94 -23.95
N ASP A 3 43.17 -11.31 -25.21
CA ASP A 3 42.16 -11.59 -26.26
C ASP A 3 41.20 -12.75 -25.91
N PHE A 4 41.22 -13.27 -24.69
CA PHE A 4 40.46 -14.44 -24.26
C PHE A 4 39.10 -14.11 -23.62
N PHE A 5 38.92 -12.89 -23.11
CA PHE A 5 37.71 -12.50 -22.37
C PHE A 5 37.14 -11.19 -22.88
N ASN A 6 35.87 -11.22 -23.29
CA ASN A 6 35.07 -10.05 -23.60
C ASN A 6 33.75 -10.16 -22.86
N LEU A 7 33.49 -9.23 -21.92
CA LEU A 7 32.29 -9.28 -21.08
C LEU A 7 30.99 -9.38 -21.89
N HIS A 8 30.87 -8.63 -22.99
CA HIS A 8 29.65 -8.62 -23.79
C HIS A 8 29.41 -9.99 -24.46
N GLU A 9 30.45 -10.58 -25.05
CA GLU A 9 30.35 -11.90 -25.69
C GLU A 9 30.05 -13.01 -24.67
N GLU A 10 30.70 -12.98 -23.50
CA GLU A 10 30.48 -13.98 -22.45
C GLU A 10 29.06 -13.88 -21.86
N LEU A 11 28.51 -12.67 -21.74
CA LEU A 11 27.11 -12.48 -21.32
C LEU A 11 26.10 -12.99 -22.35
N LEU A 12 26.40 -12.89 -23.65
CA LEU A 12 25.58 -13.50 -24.69
C LEU A 12 25.63 -15.03 -24.62
N LYS A 13 26.83 -15.61 -24.49
CA LYS A 13 27.01 -17.06 -24.34
C LYS A 13 26.28 -17.61 -23.11
N LEU A 14 26.21 -16.84 -22.03
CA LEU A 14 25.53 -17.24 -20.80
C LEU A 14 24.00 -17.34 -20.95
N GLN A 15 23.42 -16.71 -21.98
CA GLN A 15 22.00 -16.87 -22.31
C GLN A 15 21.71 -18.19 -23.04
N ASP A 16 22.72 -18.81 -23.65
CA ASP A 16 22.57 -20.11 -24.30
C ASP A 16 22.45 -21.22 -23.25
N ALA A 17 21.58 -22.19 -23.52
CA ALA A 17 21.34 -23.33 -22.62
C ALA A 17 22.60 -24.17 -22.33
N ASN A 18 23.61 -24.10 -23.21
CA ASN A 18 24.87 -24.80 -23.06
C ASN A 18 26.05 -23.82 -23.15
N TYR A 19 26.41 -23.22 -22.03
CA TYR A 19 27.61 -22.39 -21.91
C TYR A 19 28.87 -23.27 -21.93
N PHE A 20 29.71 -23.11 -22.96
CA PHE A 20 30.97 -23.86 -23.15
C PHE A 20 32.18 -22.93 -23.08
N PHE A 21 33.25 -23.39 -22.43
CA PHE A 21 34.55 -22.71 -22.39
C PHE A 21 35.69 -23.74 -22.40
N GLN A 22 36.93 -23.29 -22.70
CA GLN A 22 38.02 -24.18 -23.12
C GLN A 22 38.51 -25.13 -22.02
N ASN A 23 38.75 -24.64 -20.79
CA ASN A 23 39.29 -25.44 -19.70
C ASN A 23 38.21 -25.80 -18.66
N GLU A 24 37.06 -26.30 -19.12
CA GLU A 24 36.00 -26.74 -18.21
C GLU A 24 36.43 -27.99 -17.41
N VAL A 25 36.39 -27.88 -16.09
CA VAL A 25 36.71 -28.96 -15.16
C VAL A 25 35.43 -29.71 -14.78
N SER A 26 35.43 -31.03 -14.95
CA SER A 26 34.29 -31.87 -14.57
C SER A 26 34.21 -32.04 -13.05
N ILE A 27 33.56 -31.08 -12.39
CA ILE A 27 33.39 -31.06 -10.92
C ILE A 27 32.64 -32.29 -10.39
N LYS A 28 31.83 -32.93 -11.22
CA LYS A 28 31.05 -34.13 -10.86
C LYS A 28 31.92 -35.37 -10.63
N ASP A 29 33.07 -35.41 -11.29
CA ASP A 29 33.95 -36.57 -11.29
C ASP A 29 35.06 -36.47 -10.24
N LEU A 30 35.19 -35.31 -9.58
CA LEU A 30 36.20 -35.03 -8.57
C LEU A 30 35.74 -35.47 -7.17
N ASP A 31 36.69 -35.97 -6.37
CA ASP A 31 36.44 -36.26 -4.97
C ASP A 31 36.45 -34.98 -4.11
N ALA A 32 36.02 -35.09 -2.85
CA ALA A 32 35.96 -33.94 -1.95
C ALA A 32 37.34 -33.33 -1.63
N LEU A 33 38.41 -34.14 -1.65
CA LEU A 33 39.77 -33.68 -1.37
C LEU A 33 40.38 -32.95 -2.56
N GLU A 34 40.08 -33.41 -3.77
CA GLU A 34 40.44 -32.77 -5.03
C GLU A 34 39.75 -31.41 -5.17
N LEU A 35 38.44 -31.35 -4.87
CA LEU A 35 37.69 -30.08 -4.83
C LEU A 35 38.29 -29.09 -3.83
N ASP A 36 38.57 -29.54 -2.60
CA ASP A 36 39.18 -28.69 -1.58
C ASP A 36 40.60 -28.27 -1.97
N GLY A 37 41.38 -29.15 -2.60
CA GLY A 37 42.72 -28.86 -3.11
C GLY A 37 42.71 -27.78 -4.19
N MET A 38 41.81 -27.87 -5.16
CA MET A 38 41.63 -26.85 -6.20
C MET A 38 41.18 -25.51 -5.62
N LEU A 39 40.26 -25.52 -4.65
CA LEU A 39 39.82 -24.29 -3.99
C LEU A 39 40.91 -23.68 -3.12
N ASN A 40 41.74 -24.47 -2.44
CA ASN A 40 42.91 -23.97 -1.70
C ASN A 40 43.89 -23.28 -2.65
N ASP A 41 44.31 -23.95 -3.73
CA ASP A 41 45.23 -23.39 -4.73
C ASP A 41 44.66 -22.10 -5.36
N THR A 42 43.36 -22.08 -5.63
CA THR A 42 42.69 -20.87 -6.15
C THR A 42 42.64 -19.75 -5.11
N THR A 43 42.38 -20.09 -3.84
CA THR A 43 42.37 -19.14 -2.72
C THR A 43 43.76 -18.52 -2.55
N ASP A 44 44.81 -19.34 -2.53
CA ASP A 44 46.19 -18.88 -2.33
C ASP A 44 46.62 -17.90 -3.44
N LYS A 45 46.33 -18.24 -4.71
CA LYS A 45 46.64 -17.38 -5.86
C LYS A 45 45.89 -16.04 -5.86
N ILE A 46 44.62 -16.03 -5.45
CA ILE A 46 43.80 -14.81 -5.39
C ILE A 46 44.19 -13.94 -4.19
N CYS A 47 44.50 -14.55 -3.05
CA CYS A 47 44.95 -13.84 -1.85
C CYS A 47 46.32 -13.18 -2.04
N GLU A 48 47.23 -13.81 -2.79
CA GLU A 48 48.53 -13.21 -3.12
C GLU A 48 48.40 -12.02 -4.07
N ASN A 49 47.52 -12.12 -5.08
CA ASN A 49 47.29 -11.07 -6.05
C ASN A 49 45.87 -11.17 -6.63
N SER A 50 45.06 -10.12 -6.45
CA SER A 50 43.68 -10.08 -6.95
C SER A 50 43.60 -10.08 -8.48
N SER A 51 44.62 -9.54 -9.17
CA SER A 51 44.67 -9.57 -10.64
C SER A 51 44.99 -10.96 -11.21
N SER A 52 45.33 -11.94 -10.37
CA SER A 52 45.53 -13.35 -10.77
C SER A 52 44.29 -13.94 -11.46
N ILE A 53 43.09 -13.41 -11.20
CA ILE A 53 41.86 -13.83 -11.87
C ILE A 53 41.91 -13.66 -13.39
N THR A 54 42.77 -12.77 -13.90
CA THR A 54 42.95 -12.54 -15.34
C THR A 54 43.65 -13.70 -16.07
N ASN A 55 44.23 -14.64 -15.32
CA ASN A 55 44.76 -15.88 -15.88
C ASN A 55 43.61 -16.80 -16.31
N ALA A 56 43.64 -17.22 -17.59
CA ALA A 56 42.60 -18.05 -18.19
C ALA A 56 42.34 -19.38 -17.45
N GLU A 57 43.37 -20.05 -16.94
CA GLU A 57 43.21 -21.33 -16.23
C GLU A 57 42.51 -21.14 -14.87
N LEU A 58 42.89 -20.10 -14.13
CA LEU A 58 42.30 -19.76 -12.84
C LEU A 58 40.84 -19.31 -13.01
N PHE A 59 40.58 -18.49 -14.02
CA PHE A 59 39.24 -18.04 -14.36
C PHE A 59 38.35 -19.21 -14.76
N ASP A 60 38.83 -20.11 -15.63
CA ASP A 60 38.07 -21.30 -16.06
C ASP A 60 37.78 -22.26 -14.91
N THR A 61 38.70 -22.38 -13.97
CA THR A 61 38.49 -23.13 -12.73
C THR A 61 37.31 -22.53 -11.96
N MET A 62 37.31 -21.22 -11.72
CA MET A 62 36.21 -20.53 -11.03
C MET A 62 34.90 -20.60 -11.83
N ARG A 63 34.93 -20.46 -13.16
CA ARG A 63 33.77 -20.64 -14.05
C ARG A 63 33.16 -22.03 -13.90
N SER A 64 33.99 -23.06 -13.78
CA SER A 64 33.53 -24.44 -13.58
C SER A 64 32.75 -24.56 -12.26
N PHE A 65 33.29 -24.02 -11.16
CA PHE A 65 32.60 -24.01 -9.86
C PHE A 65 31.28 -23.25 -9.88
N VAL A 66 31.23 -22.10 -10.57
CA VAL A 66 29.99 -21.32 -10.71
C VAL A 66 28.98 -22.05 -11.60
N LYS A 67 29.40 -22.70 -12.69
CA LYS A 67 28.53 -23.48 -13.58
C LYS A 67 27.83 -24.63 -12.85
N ASN A 68 28.57 -25.36 -12.02
CA ASN A 68 28.05 -26.48 -11.23
C ASN A 68 27.57 -26.06 -9.83
N PHE A 69 27.40 -24.76 -9.58
CA PHE A 69 27.14 -24.23 -8.24
C PHE A 69 25.98 -24.92 -7.52
N ASN A 70 24.87 -25.20 -8.22
CA ASN A 70 23.69 -25.81 -7.61
C ASN A 70 23.88 -27.24 -7.11
N GLU A 71 24.87 -27.96 -7.64
CA GLU A 71 25.21 -29.35 -7.34
C GLU A 71 26.24 -29.49 -6.21
N LEU A 72 26.91 -28.39 -5.84
CA LEU A 72 27.90 -28.38 -4.76
C LEU A 72 27.28 -28.58 -3.38
N LYS A 73 28.10 -28.92 -2.39
CA LYS A 73 27.69 -28.91 -0.97
C LYS A 73 27.66 -27.49 -0.42
N SER A 74 26.84 -27.25 0.61
CA SER A 74 26.67 -25.92 1.23
C SER A 74 27.99 -25.30 1.72
N ALA A 75 28.91 -26.11 2.26
CA ALA A 75 30.25 -25.64 2.66
C ALA A 75 31.09 -25.16 1.46
N THR A 76 31.08 -25.91 0.36
CA THR A 76 31.78 -25.56 -0.88
C THR A 76 31.17 -24.32 -1.54
N MET A 77 29.84 -24.16 -1.51
CA MET A 77 29.16 -22.97 -2.01
C MET A 77 29.59 -21.70 -1.28
N ASN A 78 29.60 -21.72 0.05
CA ASN A 78 30.10 -20.60 0.86
C ASN A 78 31.54 -20.27 0.49
N ARG A 79 32.39 -21.30 0.39
CA ARG A 79 33.79 -21.11 0.04
C ARG A 79 33.99 -20.48 -1.34
N VAL A 80 33.26 -20.93 -2.37
CA VAL A 80 33.32 -20.35 -3.72
C VAL A 80 32.87 -18.88 -3.69
N LEU A 81 31.78 -18.57 -2.98
CA LEU A 81 31.31 -17.20 -2.80
C LEU A 81 32.35 -16.33 -2.07
N ASP A 82 32.92 -16.83 -0.96
CA ASP A 82 33.92 -16.13 -0.16
C ASP A 82 35.19 -15.82 -0.97
N ILE A 83 35.63 -16.74 -1.85
CA ILE A 83 36.77 -16.50 -2.75
C ILE A 83 36.46 -15.37 -3.73
N ILE A 84 35.27 -15.36 -4.34
CA ILE A 84 34.88 -14.31 -5.29
C ILE A 84 34.73 -12.97 -4.56
N LEU A 85 34.06 -12.94 -3.40
CA LEU A 85 33.85 -11.71 -2.64
C LEU A 85 35.16 -11.14 -2.09
N SER A 86 36.04 -11.98 -1.55
CA SER A 86 37.33 -11.52 -1.01
C SER A 86 38.27 -11.03 -2.11
N GLY A 87 38.38 -11.76 -3.22
CA GLY A 87 39.16 -11.33 -4.39
C GLY A 87 38.63 -10.03 -5.00
N PHE A 88 37.31 -9.90 -5.14
CA PHE A 88 36.71 -8.70 -5.71
C PHE A 88 36.79 -7.49 -4.77
N GLN A 89 36.69 -7.70 -3.44
CA GLN A 89 36.93 -6.65 -2.45
C GLN A 89 38.39 -6.17 -2.46
N ALA A 90 39.36 -7.09 -2.60
CA ALA A 90 40.77 -6.74 -2.73
C ALA A 90 41.05 -5.95 -4.03
N GLU A 91 40.51 -6.41 -5.17
CA GLU A 91 40.64 -5.70 -6.44
C GLU A 91 40.01 -4.29 -6.38
N TYR A 92 38.87 -4.16 -5.73
CA TYR A 92 38.23 -2.87 -5.47
C TYR A 92 39.13 -1.94 -4.65
N GLU A 93 39.76 -2.43 -3.59
CA GLU A 93 40.62 -1.62 -2.72
C GLU A 93 41.86 -1.12 -3.46
N ILE A 94 42.50 -1.98 -4.26
CA ILE A 94 43.65 -1.61 -5.09
C ILE A 94 43.21 -0.59 -6.15
N THR A 95 42.13 -0.89 -6.89
CA THR A 95 41.60 0.02 -7.91
C THR A 95 41.25 1.40 -7.31
N SER A 96 40.67 1.44 -6.11
CA SER A 96 40.33 2.70 -5.44
C SER A 96 41.58 3.51 -5.11
N ASN A 97 42.63 2.87 -4.62
CA ASN A 97 43.89 3.53 -4.29
C ASN A 97 44.56 4.10 -5.55
N ASP A 98 44.61 3.32 -6.64
CA ASP A 98 45.22 3.73 -7.91
C ASP A 98 44.40 4.84 -8.61
N LEU A 99 43.06 4.82 -8.45
CA LEU A 99 42.19 5.90 -8.91
C LEU A 99 42.40 7.22 -8.16
N ASP A 100 42.75 7.15 -6.87
CA ASP A 100 43.06 8.32 -6.04
C ASP A 100 44.49 8.81 -6.25
N ALA A 101 45.40 7.92 -6.64
CA ALA A 101 46.77 8.24 -7.05
C ALA A 101 46.90 8.70 -8.52
N ASP A 102 45.82 8.60 -9.31
CA ASP A 102 45.78 8.91 -10.75
C ASP A 102 46.78 8.07 -11.58
N GLU A 103 46.95 6.79 -11.24
CA GLU A 103 47.84 5.85 -11.95
C GLU A 103 47.18 5.29 -13.23
N GLU A 104 47.06 6.10 -14.27
CA GLU A 104 46.33 5.73 -15.50
C GLU A 104 46.86 4.47 -16.21
N GLU A 105 48.12 4.10 -16.01
CA GLU A 105 48.74 2.91 -16.62
C GLU A 105 48.10 1.59 -16.12
N THR A 106 47.56 1.55 -14.90
CA THR A 106 46.98 0.35 -14.29
C THR A 106 45.50 0.14 -14.65
N TYR A 107 44.84 1.16 -15.20
CA TYR A 107 43.38 1.14 -15.43
C TYR A 107 42.92 0.03 -16.37
N SER A 108 43.72 -0.31 -17.39
CA SER A 108 43.36 -1.41 -18.31
C SER A 108 43.39 -2.78 -17.65
N GLU A 109 44.27 -2.97 -16.66
CA GLU A 109 44.39 -4.23 -15.92
C GLU A 109 43.25 -4.36 -14.92
N HIS A 110 42.99 -3.32 -14.12
CA HIS A 110 41.84 -3.24 -13.22
C HIS A 110 40.53 -3.45 -13.95
N ARG A 111 40.36 -2.82 -15.12
CA ARG A 111 39.17 -3.01 -15.94
C ARG A 111 38.89 -4.49 -16.20
N THR A 112 39.89 -5.22 -16.67
CA THR A 112 39.73 -6.63 -17.03
C THR A 112 39.41 -7.47 -15.80
N ALA A 113 40.11 -7.26 -14.69
CA ALA A 113 39.88 -7.97 -13.44
C ALA A 113 38.47 -7.70 -12.87
N LEU A 114 38.03 -6.43 -12.84
CA LEU A 114 36.70 -6.05 -12.38
C LEU A 114 35.58 -6.65 -13.25
N GLU A 115 35.73 -6.66 -14.57
CA GLU A 115 34.76 -7.28 -15.48
C GLU A 115 34.66 -8.80 -15.23
N MET A 116 35.78 -9.48 -15.00
CA MET A 116 35.83 -10.92 -14.72
C MET A 116 35.24 -11.27 -13.35
N TYR A 117 35.58 -10.53 -12.30
CA TYR A 117 34.95 -10.71 -10.97
C TYR A 117 33.46 -10.40 -10.99
N GLY A 118 33.06 -9.31 -11.64
CA GLY A 118 31.66 -8.94 -11.82
C GLY A 118 30.89 -10.06 -12.51
N PHE A 119 31.40 -10.57 -13.63
CA PHE A 119 30.79 -11.68 -14.36
C PHE A 119 30.58 -12.91 -13.49
N LEU A 120 31.60 -13.36 -12.76
CA LEU A 120 31.50 -14.51 -11.86
C LEU A 120 30.50 -14.29 -10.75
N LEU A 121 30.52 -13.12 -10.11
CA LEU A 121 29.63 -12.78 -9.01
C LEU A 121 28.16 -12.80 -9.46
N VAL A 122 27.85 -12.18 -10.58
CA VAL A 122 26.48 -12.09 -11.10
C VAL A 122 25.96 -13.43 -11.62
N TRP A 123 26.84 -14.24 -12.22
CA TRP A 123 26.47 -15.60 -12.58
C TRP A 123 26.19 -16.46 -11.33
N LEU A 124 26.99 -16.31 -10.27
CA LEU A 124 26.75 -17.00 -9.00
C LEU A 124 25.44 -16.54 -8.36
N ILE A 125 25.20 -15.23 -8.22
CA ILE A 125 23.92 -14.68 -7.75
C ILE A 125 22.76 -15.28 -8.54
N SER A 126 22.95 -15.40 -9.86
CA SER A 126 21.94 -15.95 -10.74
C SER A 126 21.62 -17.42 -10.45
N ASN A 127 22.63 -18.23 -10.17
CA ASN A 127 22.44 -19.64 -9.78
C ASN A 127 21.86 -19.76 -8.38
N ALA A 128 22.29 -18.88 -7.46
CA ALA A 128 21.80 -18.82 -6.08
C ALA A 128 20.30 -18.46 -6.00
N GLU A 129 19.84 -17.44 -6.74
CA GLU A 129 18.42 -17.10 -6.82
C GLU A 129 17.61 -18.24 -7.45
N ASN A 130 18.09 -18.87 -8.53
CA ASN A 130 17.42 -20.04 -9.13
C ASN A 130 17.22 -21.17 -8.12
N LYS A 131 18.25 -21.43 -7.29
CA LYS A 131 18.17 -22.43 -6.23
C LYS A 131 17.19 -22.01 -5.13
N ALA A 132 17.17 -20.75 -4.74
CA ALA A 132 16.21 -20.23 -3.76
C ALA A 132 14.75 -20.32 -4.27
N ASP A 133 14.51 -19.95 -5.53
CA ASP A 133 13.18 -19.99 -6.16
C ASP A 133 12.64 -21.42 -6.25
N SER A 134 13.50 -22.39 -6.58
CA SER A 134 13.12 -23.80 -6.61
C SER A 134 12.61 -24.32 -5.25
N LYS A 135 13.06 -23.74 -4.14
CA LYS A 135 12.58 -24.06 -2.79
C LYS A 135 11.25 -23.37 -2.48
N SER A 136 11.08 -22.12 -2.92
CA SER A 136 9.82 -21.38 -2.75
C SER A 136 8.67 -22.00 -3.55
N GLY A 137 8.95 -22.54 -4.75
CA GLY A 137 7.97 -23.26 -5.59
C GLY A 137 7.53 -24.62 -5.05
N ALA A 138 8.33 -25.28 -4.20
CA ALA A 138 7.98 -26.56 -3.59
C ALA A 138 6.99 -26.42 -2.41
N ASN A 139 6.89 -25.23 -1.81
CA ASN A 139 5.98 -24.92 -0.69
C ASN A 139 4.91 -23.87 -1.03
N GLY A 140 4.95 -23.29 -2.23
CA GLY A 140 3.97 -22.33 -2.73
C GLY A 140 3.14 -22.94 -3.85
N THR A 141 1.88 -23.28 -3.55
CA THR A 141 0.90 -23.56 -4.59
C THR A 141 0.81 -22.36 -5.53
N MET A 142 0.80 -22.64 -6.83
CA MET A 142 0.58 -21.68 -7.88
C MET A 142 -0.60 -20.76 -7.52
N ALA A 143 -0.35 -19.45 -7.58
CA ALA A 143 -1.42 -18.49 -7.77
C ALA A 143 -2.03 -18.76 -9.15
N MET A 144 -3.21 -19.40 -9.19
CA MET A 144 -4.25 -19.14 -10.19
C MET A 144 -5.52 -19.97 -9.92
N THR A 145 -6.66 -19.28 -10.02
CA THR A 145 -8.06 -19.75 -10.14
C THR A 145 -8.78 -20.25 -8.89
N GLY A 146 -9.91 -19.60 -8.62
CA GLY A 146 -10.80 -19.86 -7.50
C GLY A 146 -11.60 -21.15 -7.62
N GLY A 147 -11.90 -21.72 -6.45
CA GLY A 147 -12.82 -22.85 -6.30
C GLY A 147 -13.02 -23.15 -4.81
N LYS A 148 -14.16 -22.75 -4.25
CA LYS A 148 -14.57 -23.06 -2.88
C LYS A 148 -14.72 -24.57 -2.68
N THR A 149 -13.98 -25.18 -1.75
CA THR A 149 -14.45 -26.40 -1.07
C THR A 149 -13.84 -26.61 0.32
N LYS A 150 -14.74 -26.67 1.31
CA LYS A 150 -14.72 -27.36 2.62
C LYS A 150 -13.38 -27.63 3.32
N ARG A 151 -13.19 -26.94 4.45
CA ARG A 151 -12.35 -27.32 5.59
C ARG A 151 -12.63 -28.76 6.03
N GLN A 152 -11.65 -29.64 5.88
CA GLN A 152 -11.56 -30.88 6.64
C GLN A 152 -10.37 -30.79 7.61
N ARG A 153 -10.68 -31.03 8.87
CA ARG A 153 -9.80 -30.92 10.03
C ARG A 153 -8.95 -32.20 10.09
N GLN A 154 -7.65 -32.12 9.81
CA GLN A 154 -6.73 -33.24 10.03
C GLN A 154 -5.68 -32.94 11.10
N THR A 155 -5.79 -33.79 12.11
CA THR A 155 -4.86 -34.21 13.16
C THR A 155 -3.37 -34.07 12.87
N LYS A 156 -2.65 -33.44 13.81
CA LYS A 156 -1.18 -33.44 13.95
C LYS A 156 -0.65 -34.87 14.01
N SER A 157 0.04 -35.32 12.97
CA SER A 157 1.05 -36.39 13.08
C SER A 157 2.43 -35.75 13.21
N LYS A 158 3.05 -35.98 14.36
CA LYS A 158 4.50 -35.87 14.53
C LYS A 158 5.13 -36.96 13.65
N THR A 159 6.11 -36.61 12.81
CA THR A 159 7.40 -37.30 12.61
C THR A 159 8.07 -36.77 11.34
N SER A 160 9.18 -36.05 11.50
CA SER A 160 10.46 -36.21 10.79
C SER A 160 11.29 -34.94 10.99
N THR A 161 12.17 -34.99 11.98
CA THR A 161 13.32 -34.08 12.07
C THR A 161 14.20 -34.34 10.85
N VAL A 162 13.96 -33.59 9.78
CA VAL A 162 14.91 -33.43 8.68
C VAL A 162 16.07 -32.61 9.25
N ASN A 163 17.31 -33.10 9.06
CA ASN A 163 18.53 -32.42 9.46
C ASN A 163 18.58 -31.02 8.83
N LEU A 164 18.30 -29.99 9.62
CA LEU A 164 18.33 -28.57 9.24
C LEU A 164 19.76 -28.00 9.12
N SER A 165 20.81 -28.81 9.24
CA SER A 165 22.19 -28.32 9.38
C SER A 165 22.99 -28.24 8.08
N ASP A 166 22.46 -28.72 6.95
CA ASP A 166 23.20 -28.77 5.68
C ASP A 166 22.58 -27.89 4.60
N GLU A 167 21.65 -27.02 4.97
CA GLU A 167 20.94 -26.14 4.04
C GLU A 167 21.71 -24.83 3.85
N TRP A 168 22.12 -24.55 2.60
CA TRP A 168 22.82 -23.31 2.26
C TRP A 168 21.92 -22.09 2.46
N ASP A 169 22.33 -21.18 3.35
CA ASP A 169 21.60 -19.95 3.68
C ASP A 169 22.05 -18.78 2.81
N TRP A 170 21.37 -18.63 1.67
CA TRP A 170 21.61 -17.51 0.75
C TRP A 170 21.17 -16.17 1.34
N SER A 171 20.17 -16.15 2.24
CA SER A 171 19.63 -14.89 2.79
C SER A 171 20.68 -14.14 3.62
N ALA A 172 21.50 -14.86 4.37
CA ALA A 172 22.59 -14.26 5.16
C ALA A 172 23.71 -13.66 4.30
N GLN A 173 23.92 -14.19 3.09
CA GLN A 173 25.02 -13.80 2.20
C GLN A 173 24.66 -12.62 1.28
N LYS A 174 23.37 -12.38 1.03
CA LYS A 174 22.88 -11.27 0.19
C LYS A 174 23.37 -9.89 0.63
N PRO A 175 23.28 -9.48 1.91
CA PRO A 175 23.66 -8.13 2.30
C PRO A 175 25.13 -7.83 2.05
N VAL A 176 26.03 -8.79 2.34
CA VAL A 176 27.48 -8.64 2.12
C VAL A 176 27.78 -8.55 0.63
N THR A 177 27.17 -9.43 -0.16
CA THR A 177 27.33 -9.47 -1.63
C THR A 177 26.87 -8.16 -2.28
N LEU A 178 25.67 -7.69 -1.94
CA LEU A 178 25.09 -6.47 -2.49
C LEU A 178 25.86 -5.23 -2.03
N SER A 179 26.36 -5.21 -0.80
CA SER A 179 27.19 -4.10 -0.30
C SER A 179 28.50 -3.96 -1.08
N LEU A 180 29.10 -5.07 -1.50
CA LEU A 180 30.29 -5.03 -2.37
C LEU A 180 29.96 -4.47 -3.76
N MET A 181 28.81 -4.86 -4.34
CA MET A 181 28.35 -4.29 -5.63
C MET A 181 28.19 -2.78 -5.54
N VAL A 182 27.64 -2.26 -4.44
CA VAL A 182 27.53 -0.81 -4.19
C VAL A 182 28.91 -0.15 -4.22
N LYS A 183 29.87 -0.64 -3.44
CA LYS A 183 31.22 -0.07 -3.36
C LYS A 183 31.87 0.02 -4.74
N VAL A 184 31.79 -1.06 -5.53
CA VAL A 184 32.38 -1.12 -6.88
C VAL A 184 31.71 -0.11 -7.82
N LEU A 185 30.40 0.07 -7.73
CA LEU A 185 29.67 1.05 -8.52
C LEU A 185 29.93 2.50 -8.08
N GLU A 186 30.31 2.73 -6.82
CA GLU A 186 30.68 4.06 -6.31
C GLU A 186 32.09 4.50 -6.74
N LEU A 187 32.91 3.60 -7.31
CA LEU A 187 34.16 3.97 -7.94
C LEU A 187 33.95 4.98 -9.07
N LYS A 188 34.98 5.78 -9.36
CA LYS A 188 35.00 6.69 -10.52
C LYS A 188 35.20 5.92 -11.83
N ILE A 189 34.32 4.95 -12.12
CA ILE A 189 34.43 4.01 -13.26
C ILE A 189 34.52 4.71 -14.62
N LYS A 190 34.07 5.97 -14.74
CA LYS A 190 34.26 6.78 -15.96
C LYS A 190 35.73 7.00 -16.35
N LYS A 191 36.66 6.92 -15.40
CA LYS A 191 38.11 6.98 -15.68
C LYS A 191 38.64 5.66 -16.25
N ILE A 192 38.13 4.54 -15.77
CA ILE A 192 38.56 3.18 -16.16
C ILE A 192 37.94 2.79 -17.51
N TRP A 193 36.64 3.03 -17.69
CA TRP A 193 35.93 2.76 -18.95
C TRP A 193 35.78 4.05 -19.75
N THR A 194 36.60 4.20 -20.78
CA THR A 194 36.55 5.32 -21.73
C THR A 194 35.40 5.19 -22.73
N SER A 195 35.02 3.96 -23.11
CA SER A 195 33.88 3.69 -23.98
C SER A 195 32.58 3.65 -23.17
N THR A 196 31.58 4.42 -23.63
CA THR A 196 30.25 4.44 -23.01
C THR A 196 29.57 3.06 -23.11
N HIS A 197 29.68 2.37 -24.25
CA HIS A 197 29.07 1.05 -24.44
C HIS A 197 29.61 -0.01 -23.46
N GLU A 198 30.92 -0.02 -23.25
CA GLU A 198 31.57 -1.01 -22.36
C GLU A 198 31.21 -0.73 -20.90
N ARG A 199 31.20 0.54 -20.50
CA ARG A 199 30.71 0.96 -19.18
C ARG A 199 29.26 0.56 -18.96
N ASP A 200 28.38 0.83 -19.92
CA ASP A 200 26.96 0.51 -19.80
C ASP A 200 26.74 -1.01 -19.73
N THR A 201 27.56 -1.80 -20.44
CA THR A 201 27.55 -3.27 -20.33
C THR A 201 27.92 -3.71 -18.91
N PHE A 202 28.99 -3.16 -18.34
CA PHE A 202 29.42 -3.46 -16.96
C PHE A 202 28.38 -3.04 -15.92
N VAL A 203 27.77 -1.86 -16.05
CA VAL A 203 26.72 -1.41 -15.13
C VAL A 203 25.46 -2.28 -15.26
N SER A 204 25.10 -2.67 -16.48
CA SER A 204 23.92 -3.51 -16.74
C SER A 204 23.99 -4.88 -16.06
N LEU A 205 25.21 -5.40 -15.83
CA LEU A 205 25.44 -6.64 -15.12
C LEU A 205 24.87 -6.58 -13.68
N PHE A 206 25.19 -5.50 -12.97
CA PHE A 206 24.73 -5.30 -11.59
C PHE A 206 23.26 -4.93 -11.53
N THR A 207 22.76 -4.08 -12.45
CA THR A 207 21.36 -3.65 -12.41
C THR A 207 20.40 -4.79 -12.74
N LYS A 208 20.71 -5.64 -13.73
CA LYS A 208 19.91 -6.84 -14.03
C LYS A 208 19.81 -7.78 -12.83
N SER A 209 20.92 -7.98 -12.12
CA SER A 209 20.96 -8.81 -10.91
C SER A 209 20.15 -8.20 -9.77
N ALA A 210 20.26 -6.89 -9.58
CA ALA A 210 19.50 -6.12 -8.60
C ALA A 210 17.99 -6.23 -8.83
N TYR A 211 17.51 -6.04 -10.07
CA TYR A 211 16.10 -6.22 -10.41
C TYR A 211 15.63 -7.65 -10.17
N ARG A 212 16.41 -8.64 -10.61
CA ARG A 212 16.08 -10.05 -10.39
C ARG A 212 15.92 -10.41 -8.92
N ILE A 213 16.74 -9.85 -8.04
CA ILE A 213 16.61 -10.06 -6.59
C ILE A 213 15.26 -9.53 -6.08
N LEU A 214 14.76 -8.41 -6.61
CA LEU A 214 13.45 -7.87 -6.22
C LEU A 214 12.27 -8.70 -6.76
N GLU A 215 12.44 -9.40 -7.88
CA GLU A 215 11.38 -10.27 -8.42
C GLU A 215 10.92 -11.35 -7.42
N ASN A 216 11.81 -11.80 -6.53
CA ASN A 216 11.45 -12.72 -5.46
C ASN A 216 10.76 -12.00 -4.28
N VAL A 217 9.51 -12.39 -4.02
CA VAL A 217 8.63 -11.85 -2.97
C VAL A 217 9.20 -11.96 -1.55
N THR A 218 10.08 -12.93 -1.29
CA THR A 218 10.71 -13.08 0.04
C THR A 218 11.72 -11.96 0.29
N ASN A 219 12.45 -11.55 -0.74
CA ASN A 219 13.46 -10.48 -0.67
C ASN A 219 12.80 -9.11 -0.49
N THR A 220 11.63 -8.88 -1.09
CA THR A 220 10.91 -7.59 -0.95
C THR A 220 10.33 -7.38 0.45
N LYS A 221 10.23 -8.43 1.28
CA LYS A 221 9.85 -8.31 2.70
C LYS A 221 11.01 -7.93 3.60
N ASP A 222 12.25 -8.19 3.17
CA ASP A 222 13.44 -7.83 3.92
C ASP A 222 13.85 -6.38 3.60
N SER A 223 13.64 -5.49 4.58
CA SER A 223 13.96 -4.07 4.45
C SER A 223 15.46 -3.81 4.23
N ALA A 224 16.35 -4.64 4.79
CA ALA A 224 17.79 -4.47 4.61
C ALA A 224 18.21 -4.76 3.17
N ILE A 225 17.70 -5.86 2.58
CA ILE A 225 17.97 -6.21 1.18
C ILE A 225 17.41 -5.13 0.25
N LYS A 226 16.13 -4.73 0.44
CA LYS A 226 15.51 -3.66 -0.35
C LYS A 226 16.35 -2.39 -0.36
N LYS A 227 16.78 -1.93 0.81
CA LYS A 227 17.55 -0.69 0.94
C LYS A 227 18.87 -0.73 0.16
N ILE A 228 19.61 -1.84 0.24
CA ILE A 228 20.87 -1.97 -0.50
C ILE A 228 20.61 -2.04 -2.01
N VAL A 229 19.57 -2.77 -2.45
CA VAL A 229 19.20 -2.81 -3.87
C VAL A 229 18.81 -1.42 -4.39
N TYR A 230 18.04 -0.64 -3.62
CA TYR A 230 17.70 0.74 -3.99
C TYR A 230 18.93 1.63 -4.10
N GLN A 231 19.93 1.45 -3.23
CA GLN A 231 21.21 2.15 -3.32
C GLN A 231 21.95 1.79 -4.62
N ILE A 232 22.07 0.51 -4.97
CA ILE A 232 22.68 0.05 -6.22
C ILE A 232 22.03 0.75 -7.42
N LEU A 233 20.70 0.65 -7.52
CA LEU A 233 19.96 1.23 -8.64
C LEU A 233 20.06 2.76 -8.67
N SER A 234 20.08 3.42 -7.51
CA SER A 234 20.17 4.88 -7.43
C SER A 234 21.53 5.41 -7.89
N VAL A 235 22.63 4.77 -7.48
CA VAL A 235 23.98 5.09 -7.96
C VAL A 235 24.06 4.90 -9.48
N CYS A 236 23.53 3.79 -10.00
CA CYS A 236 23.50 3.54 -11.45
C CYS A 236 22.72 4.60 -12.24
N VAL A 237 21.58 5.06 -11.72
CA VAL A 237 20.78 6.10 -12.39
C VAL A 237 21.48 7.46 -12.32
N LYS A 238 21.98 7.85 -11.14
CA LYS A 238 22.58 9.18 -10.90
C LYS A 238 23.91 9.34 -11.61
N ASP A 239 24.82 8.37 -11.46
CA ASP A 239 26.22 8.53 -11.85
C ASP A 239 26.53 7.86 -13.20
N HIS A 240 25.79 6.80 -13.57
CA HIS A 240 26.13 5.93 -14.70
C HIS A 240 25.12 5.91 -15.85
N ASN A 241 24.23 6.91 -15.94
CA ASN A 241 23.29 7.09 -17.05
C ASN A 241 22.33 5.90 -17.27
N HIS A 242 21.94 5.20 -16.20
CA HIS A 242 21.01 4.07 -16.28
C HIS A 242 19.53 4.47 -16.31
N ALA A 243 19.18 5.76 -16.37
CA ALA A 243 17.80 6.24 -16.26
C ALA A 243 16.81 5.56 -17.23
N PHE A 244 17.15 5.46 -18.51
CA PHE A 244 16.29 4.82 -19.52
C PHE A 244 16.10 3.31 -19.27
N GLY A 245 17.17 2.63 -18.85
CA GLY A 245 17.11 1.21 -18.47
C GLY A 245 16.22 1.01 -17.25
N ALA A 246 16.38 1.86 -16.23
CA ALA A 246 15.56 1.84 -15.02
C ALA A 246 14.08 2.11 -15.32
N GLN A 247 13.78 3.07 -16.17
CA GLN A 247 12.41 3.35 -16.64
C GLN A 247 11.79 2.09 -17.26
N THR A 248 12.49 1.47 -18.22
CA THR A 248 12.01 0.24 -18.88
C THR A 248 11.78 -0.89 -17.89
N SER A 249 12.73 -1.12 -16.97
CA SER A 249 12.62 -2.17 -15.95
C SER A 249 11.50 -1.91 -14.95
N ILE A 250 11.29 -0.67 -14.50
CA ILE A 250 10.18 -0.32 -13.60
C ILE A 250 8.84 -0.58 -14.30
N MET A 251 8.67 -0.13 -15.55
CA MET A 251 7.44 -0.35 -16.32
C MET A 251 7.15 -1.84 -16.53
N GLN A 252 8.18 -2.64 -16.81
CA GLN A 252 8.05 -4.10 -16.90
C GLN A 252 7.69 -4.74 -15.56
N ASN A 253 8.35 -4.32 -14.47
CA ASN A 253 8.07 -4.81 -13.13
C ASN A 253 6.62 -4.56 -12.73
N LEU A 254 6.10 -3.36 -13.00
CA LEU A 254 4.71 -3.03 -12.75
C LEU A 254 3.75 -3.84 -13.62
N GLN A 255 4.11 -4.12 -14.87
CA GLN A 255 3.28 -4.89 -15.80
C GLN A 255 3.17 -6.38 -15.42
N TYR A 256 4.25 -6.99 -14.93
CA TYR A 256 4.33 -8.45 -14.73
C TYR A 256 4.26 -8.89 -13.28
N TYR A 257 4.58 -8.02 -12.31
CA TYR A 257 4.72 -8.39 -10.90
C TYR A 257 3.93 -7.46 -9.96
N GLU A 258 2.76 -7.90 -9.50
CA GLU A 258 1.89 -7.11 -8.62
C GLU A 258 2.57 -6.71 -7.29
N HIS A 259 3.45 -7.56 -6.76
CA HIS A 259 4.15 -7.30 -5.50
C HIS A 259 5.24 -6.22 -5.61
N LEU A 260 5.64 -5.83 -6.83
CA LEU A 260 6.65 -4.80 -7.07
C LEU A 260 6.09 -3.38 -7.12
N ALA A 261 4.77 -3.21 -7.10
CA ALA A 261 4.13 -1.90 -7.13
C ALA A 261 4.63 -0.95 -6.02
N GLU A 262 4.62 -1.40 -4.76
CA GLU A 262 5.13 -0.58 -3.65
C GLU A 262 6.67 -0.47 -3.66
N PRO A 263 7.45 -1.56 -3.84
CA PRO A 263 8.91 -1.46 -3.93
C PRO A 263 9.42 -0.49 -5.01
N MET A 264 8.78 -0.43 -6.18
CA MET A 264 9.20 0.52 -7.22
C MET A 264 8.90 1.97 -6.82
N ALA A 265 7.82 2.23 -6.08
CA ALA A 265 7.53 3.56 -5.54
C ALA A 265 8.52 3.95 -4.43
N GLU A 266 8.85 3.02 -3.53
CA GLU A 266 9.90 3.22 -2.51
C GLU A 266 11.28 3.47 -3.11
N PHE A 267 11.61 2.79 -4.23
CA PHE A 267 12.86 3.06 -4.95
C PHE A 267 12.91 4.50 -5.47
N LEU A 268 11.83 4.98 -6.09
CA LEU A 268 11.75 6.36 -6.60
C LEU A 268 11.74 7.40 -5.47
N ASP A 269 11.19 7.05 -4.31
CA ASP A 269 11.31 7.86 -3.09
C ASP A 269 12.76 8.01 -2.63
N VAL A 270 13.51 6.90 -2.53
CA VAL A 270 14.94 6.93 -2.22
C VAL A 270 15.70 7.78 -3.23
N LEU A 271 15.43 7.59 -4.53
CA LEU A 271 16.07 8.33 -5.61
C LEU A 271 15.78 9.84 -5.56
N ALA A 272 14.54 10.21 -5.24
CA ALA A 272 14.14 11.61 -5.11
C ALA A 272 14.74 12.27 -3.86
N ASN A 273 14.63 11.62 -2.69
CA ASN A 273 14.92 12.23 -1.40
C ASN A 273 16.37 12.07 -0.91
N GLN A 274 17.07 10.99 -1.31
CA GLN A 274 18.47 10.77 -0.91
C GLN A 274 19.46 11.12 -2.02
N TYR A 275 19.03 11.04 -3.28
CA TYR A 275 19.91 11.25 -4.44
C TYR A 275 19.58 12.53 -5.21
N ASP A 276 18.56 13.29 -4.81
CA ASP A 276 18.09 14.53 -5.45
C ASP A 276 17.77 14.36 -6.94
N HIS A 277 17.26 13.18 -7.33
CA HIS A 277 16.95 12.87 -8.72
C HIS A 277 15.47 12.58 -8.92
N THR A 278 14.68 13.61 -9.24
CA THR A 278 13.23 13.48 -9.47
C THR A 278 12.86 13.19 -10.93
N ARG A 279 13.80 13.37 -11.87
CA ARG A 279 13.53 13.31 -13.31
C ARG A 279 13.03 11.94 -13.77
N LEU A 280 13.62 10.85 -13.27
CA LEU A 280 13.15 9.49 -13.60
C LEU A 280 11.68 9.27 -13.20
N THR A 281 11.27 9.79 -12.03
CA THR A 281 9.88 9.72 -11.56
C THR A 281 8.94 10.46 -12.51
N GLU A 282 9.32 11.67 -12.95
CA GLU A 282 8.54 12.46 -13.91
C GLU A 282 8.38 11.71 -15.25
N GLU A 283 9.47 11.12 -15.78
CA GLU A 283 9.45 10.35 -17.04
C GLU A 283 8.56 9.09 -16.94
N ILE A 284 8.60 8.37 -15.82
CA ILE A 284 7.73 7.21 -15.56
C ILE A 284 6.26 7.64 -15.47
N LEU A 285 5.95 8.73 -14.77
CA LEU A 285 4.57 9.24 -14.68
C LEU A 285 4.02 9.65 -16.04
N ILE A 286 4.84 10.26 -16.90
CA ILE A 286 4.48 10.59 -18.29
C ILE A 286 4.18 9.30 -19.06
N GLU A 287 5.02 8.27 -18.95
CA GLU A 287 4.80 7.00 -19.65
C GLU A 287 3.51 6.30 -19.18
N ILE A 288 3.26 6.27 -17.87
CA ILE A 288 2.03 5.73 -17.29
C ILE A 288 0.80 6.50 -17.80
N SER A 289 0.87 7.83 -17.91
CA SER A 289 -0.24 8.66 -18.40
C SER A 289 -0.68 8.32 -19.83
N ASN A 290 0.22 7.74 -20.64
CA ASN A 290 -0.05 7.33 -22.01
C ASN A 290 -0.34 5.82 -22.14
N LYS A 291 -0.39 5.10 -21.01
CA LYS A 291 -0.57 3.64 -21.02
C LYS A 291 -2.04 3.27 -21.10
N GLU A 292 -2.38 2.54 -22.15
CA GLU A 292 -3.69 1.89 -22.30
C GLU A 292 -3.62 0.45 -21.78
N PHE A 293 -4.65 0.06 -21.04
CA PHE A 293 -4.79 -1.31 -20.54
C PHE A 293 -5.84 -2.02 -21.38
N GLY A 294 -5.49 -3.16 -21.97
CA GLY A 294 -6.45 -3.96 -22.71
C GLY A 294 -7.47 -4.60 -21.76
N SER A 295 -8.68 -4.89 -22.25
CA SER A 295 -9.77 -5.51 -21.48
C SER A 295 -9.43 -6.87 -20.85
N GLN A 296 -8.35 -7.54 -21.28
CA GLN A 296 -7.87 -8.81 -20.74
C GLN A 296 -6.81 -8.64 -19.62
N ASP A 297 -6.27 -7.43 -19.43
CA ASP A 297 -5.22 -7.17 -18.43
C ASP A 297 -5.84 -6.77 -17.09
N ILE A 298 -5.91 -7.73 -16.16
CA ILE A 298 -6.45 -7.51 -14.81
C ILE A 298 -5.32 -7.15 -13.82
N ILE A 299 -4.11 -7.66 -14.05
CA ILE A 299 -2.98 -7.52 -13.12
C ILE A 299 -2.31 -6.15 -13.30
N GLY A 300 -2.10 -5.73 -14.55
CA GLY A 300 -1.48 -4.46 -14.90
C GLY A 300 -2.16 -3.27 -14.22
N PRO A 301 -3.45 -2.98 -14.50
CA PRO A 301 -4.11 -1.80 -13.94
C PRO A 301 -4.05 -1.74 -12.42
N LYS A 302 -4.16 -2.89 -11.75
CA LYS A 302 -4.08 -2.99 -10.29
C LYS A 302 -2.68 -2.66 -9.76
N SER A 303 -1.65 -3.23 -10.39
CA SER A 303 -0.26 -2.98 -10.03
C SER A 303 0.13 -1.50 -10.24
N PHE A 304 -0.21 -0.93 -11.40
CA PHE A 304 0.04 0.48 -11.71
C PHE A 304 -0.74 1.43 -10.79
N SER A 305 -2.02 1.14 -10.51
CA SER A 305 -2.83 1.90 -9.56
C SER A 305 -2.20 1.92 -8.17
N LYS A 306 -1.79 0.75 -7.66
CA LYS A 306 -1.15 0.61 -6.36
C LYS A 306 0.19 1.36 -6.29
N PHE A 307 0.97 1.32 -7.36
CA PHE A 307 2.20 2.09 -7.48
C PHE A 307 1.95 3.60 -7.42
N LEU A 308 0.97 4.11 -8.18
CA LEU A 308 0.64 5.55 -8.21
C LEU A 308 0.17 6.05 -6.84
N VAL A 309 -0.72 5.29 -6.18
CA VAL A 309 -1.17 5.60 -4.81
C VAL A 309 0.03 5.68 -3.87
N LYS A 310 0.86 4.63 -3.83
CA LYS A 310 2.03 4.60 -2.95
C LYS A 310 3.02 5.73 -3.25
N LEU A 311 3.24 6.03 -4.53
CA LEU A 311 4.13 7.11 -4.95
C LEU A 311 3.59 8.49 -4.53
N SER A 312 2.27 8.70 -4.59
CA SER A 312 1.64 9.95 -4.14
C SER A 312 1.78 10.18 -2.63
N GLU A 313 1.83 9.12 -1.82
CA GLU A 313 2.09 9.22 -0.38
C GLU A 313 3.55 9.59 -0.09
N LEU A 314 4.50 9.07 -0.87
CA LEU A 314 5.94 9.21 -0.61
C LEU A 314 6.54 10.47 -1.22
N VAL A 315 6.16 10.80 -2.47
CA VAL A 315 6.75 11.91 -3.24
C VAL A 315 5.66 12.81 -3.86
N PRO A 316 4.73 13.36 -3.04
CA PRO A 316 3.54 14.07 -3.52
C PRO A 316 3.87 15.26 -4.43
N LYS A 317 4.93 16.00 -4.14
CA LYS A 317 5.36 17.18 -4.92
C LYS A 317 5.71 16.84 -6.37
N VAL A 318 6.32 15.67 -6.61
CA VAL A 318 6.69 15.24 -7.98
C VAL A 318 5.44 14.75 -8.71
N VAL A 319 4.57 14.00 -8.03
CA VAL A 319 3.29 13.54 -8.61
C VAL A 319 2.40 14.73 -8.97
N ALA A 320 2.32 15.76 -8.11
CA ALA A 320 1.55 16.97 -8.35
C ALA A 320 2.01 17.74 -9.60
N LYS A 321 3.31 17.74 -9.93
CA LYS A 321 3.81 18.36 -11.18
C LYS A 321 3.26 17.67 -12.43
N GLN A 322 3.02 16.37 -12.37
CA GLN A 322 2.56 15.56 -13.51
C GLN A 322 1.05 15.33 -13.53
N ILE A 323 0.32 15.87 -12.55
CA ILE A 323 -1.10 15.59 -12.36
C ILE A 323 -1.96 15.96 -13.57
N GLY A 324 -1.63 17.06 -14.28
CA GLY A 324 -2.35 17.47 -15.48
C GLY A 324 -2.30 16.44 -16.62
N LEU A 325 -1.28 15.56 -16.66
CA LEU A 325 -1.27 14.42 -17.58
C LEU A 325 -1.99 13.21 -16.98
N LEU A 326 -1.78 12.95 -15.68
CA LEU A 326 -2.34 11.79 -14.99
C LEU A 326 -3.87 11.84 -14.91
N VAL A 327 -4.49 13.03 -14.82
CA VAL A 327 -5.96 13.21 -14.80
C VAL A 327 -6.64 12.52 -15.98
N LYS A 328 -5.97 12.36 -17.13
CA LYS A 328 -6.50 11.59 -18.28
C LYS A 328 -6.77 10.12 -17.96
N LEU A 329 -6.08 9.55 -16.97
CA LEU A 329 -6.31 8.18 -16.52
C LEU A 329 -7.62 8.04 -15.73
N LEU A 330 -8.28 9.16 -15.39
CA LEU A 330 -9.64 9.10 -14.91
C LEU A 330 -10.50 8.47 -16.03
N ASP A 331 -10.38 8.86 -17.29
CA ASP A 331 -11.15 8.26 -18.39
C ASP A 331 -10.75 6.84 -18.80
N ASN A 332 -9.86 6.18 -18.04
CA ASN A 332 -9.40 4.85 -18.37
C ASN A 332 -10.52 3.80 -18.22
N GLU A 333 -10.57 2.82 -19.14
CA GLU A 333 -11.54 1.71 -19.11
C GLU A 333 -11.45 0.91 -17.80
N SER A 334 -10.25 0.77 -17.24
CA SER A 334 -10.04 0.04 -16.00
C SER A 334 -10.54 0.83 -14.79
N TYR A 335 -11.63 0.35 -14.17
CA TYR A 335 -12.15 0.92 -12.92
C TYR A 335 -11.10 0.95 -11.79
N THR A 336 -10.13 0.03 -11.79
CA THR A 336 -9.07 -0.01 -10.76
C THR A 336 -8.10 1.15 -10.92
N MET A 337 -7.75 1.50 -12.16
CA MET A 337 -6.93 2.69 -12.44
C MET A 337 -7.64 3.97 -12.00
N ARG A 338 -8.95 4.07 -12.29
CA ARG A 338 -9.80 5.20 -11.90
C ARG A 338 -9.83 5.40 -10.38
N ILE A 339 -10.08 4.33 -9.62
CA ILE A 339 -10.08 4.39 -8.16
C ILE A 339 -8.70 4.81 -7.62
N GLY A 340 -7.63 4.21 -8.15
CA GLY A 340 -6.27 4.59 -7.75
C GLY A 340 -5.98 6.06 -7.96
N LEU A 341 -6.42 6.64 -9.08
CA LEU A 341 -6.19 8.05 -9.36
C LEU A 341 -7.04 8.98 -8.47
N ILE A 342 -8.27 8.59 -8.11
CA ILE A 342 -9.07 9.32 -7.12
C ILE A 342 -8.34 9.37 -5.77
N GLU A 343 -7.75 8.25 -5.35
CA GLU A 343 -6.97 8.17 -4.12
C GLU A 343 -5.68 9.02 -4.20
N VAL A 344 -5.00 9.03 -5.36
CA VAL A 344 -3.86 9.95 -5.62
C VAL A 344 -4.28 11.41 -5.47
N LEU A 345 -5.38 11.84 -6.08
CA LEU A 345 -5.89 13.21 -5.94
C LEU A 345 -6.20 13.54 -4.47
N GLY A 346 -6.82 12.61 -3.75
CA GLY A 346 -7.06 12.74 -2.31
C GLY A 346 -5.78 12.93 -1.50
N ASN A 347 -4.75 12.10 -1.75
CA ASN A 347 -3.44 12.21 -1.09
C ASN A 347 -2.78 13.57 -1.37
N LEU A 348 -2.86 14.07 -2.61
CA LEU A 348 -2.34 15.39 -2.97
C LEU A 348 -3.11 16.52 -2.26
N ILE A 349 -4.44 16.45 -2.18
CA ILE A 349 -5.24 17.43 -1.44
C ILE A 349 -4.82 17.46 0.04
N ILE A 350 -4.65 16.30 0.67
CA ILE A 350 -4.23 16.19 2.07
C ILE A 350 -2.83 16.78 2.28
N ASP A 351 -1.87 16.44 1.41
CA ASP A 351 -0.49 16.96 1.49
C ASP A 351 -0.45 18.48 1.34
N PHE A 352 -1.10 19.03 0.31
CA PHE A 352 -1.10 20.47 0.05
C PHE A 352 -1.89 21.26 1.10
N ALA A 353 -2.97 20.70 1.65
CA ALA A 353 -3.73 21.32 2.74
C ALA A 353 -2.94 21.34 4.06
N SER A 354 -2.02 20.39 4.25
CA SER A 354 -1.18 20.29 5.46
C SER A 354 0.02 21.26 5.43
N GLN A 355 0.36 21.84 4.28
CA GLN A 355 1.50 22.75 4.11
C GLN A 355 1.09 24.21 4.36
N GLU A 356 1.17 24.66 5.63
CA GLU A 356 0.75 26.01 6.07
C GLU A 356 1.50 27.18 5.39
N GLU A 357 2.71 26.96 4.86
CA GLU A 357 3.61 28.03 4.40
C GLU A 357 3.33 28.57 2.98
N GLN A 358 2.45 27.94 2.18
CA GLN A 358 2.20 28.30 0.76
C GLN A 358 0.72 28.45 0.37
N ALA A 359 -0.11 28.89 1.32
CA ALA A 359 -1.58 28.86 1.22
C ALA A 359 -2.17 29.34 -0.12
N THR A 360 -1.72 30.45 -0.72
CA THR A 360 -2.38 31.01 -1.92
C THR A 360 -2.18 30.16 -3.19
N ASN A 361 -0.96 29.69 -3.45
CA ASN A 361 -0.68 28.81 -4.60
C ASN A 361 -1.24 27.41 -4.37
N SER A 362 -1.17 26.91 -3.14
CA SER A 362 -1.73 25.61 -2.76
C SER A 362 -3.25 25.58 -2.95
N ILE A 363 -3.98 26.67 -2.64
CA ILE A 363 -5.44 26.73 -2.82
C ILE A 363 -5.83 26.57 -4.29
N SER A 364 -5.15 27.23 -5.24
CA SER A 364 -5.48 27.07 -6.66
C SER A 364 -5.24 25.64 -7.16
N GLN A 365 -4.20 24.96 -6.67
CA GLN A 365 -3.92 23.58 -7.04
C GLN A 365 -4.93 22.62 -6.39
N ILE A 366 -5.28 22.84 -5.12
CA ILE A 366 -6.32 22.09 -4.42
C ILE A 366 -7.67 22.23 -5.14
N ASN A 367 -8.06 23.44 -5.54
CA ASN A 367 -9.28 23.67 -6.31
C ASN A 367 -9.24 22.90 -7.63
N GLY A 368 -8.11 22.93 -8.35
CA GLY A 368 -7.94 22.13 -9.57
C GLY A 368 -8.06 20.61 -9.33
N PHE A 369 -7.67 20.11 -8.16
CA PHE A 369 -7.90 18.71 -7.78
C PHE A 369 -9.36 18.42 -7.47
N PHE A 370 -10.07 19.33 -6.79
CA PHE A 370 -11.51 19.21 -6.57
C PHE A 370 -12.30 19.27 -7.87
N ASP A 371 -11.96 20.18 -8.79
CA ASP A 371 -12.60 20.28 -10.10
C ASP A 371 -12.46 18.97 -10.89
N ALA A 372 -11.26 18.36 -10.87
CA ALA A 372 -11.00 17.08 -11.50
C ALA A 372 -11.78 15.91 -10.85
N LEU A 373 -12.10 15.99 -9.56
CA LEU A 373 -12.96 15.01 -8.88
C LEU A 373 -14.44 15.25 -9.23
N ASP A 374 -14.88 16.50 -9.25
CA ASP A 374 -16.27 16.89 -9.51
C ASP A 374 -16.73 16.49 -10.92
N GLU A 375 -15.87 16.65 -11.93
CA GLU A 375 -16.13 16.19 -13.31
C GLU A 375 -16.52 14.69 -13.35
N ARG A 376 -15.92 13.87 -12.47
CA ARG A 376 -16.21 12.43 -12.38
C ARG A 376 -17.52 12.12 -11.68
N PHE A 377 -17.86 12.90 -10.65
CA PHE A 377 -19.15 12.74 -9.97
C PHE A 377 -20.33 13.09 -10.88
N THR A 378 -20.14 14.04 -11.82
CA THR A 378 -21.17 14.38 -12.81
C THR A 378 -21.37 13.33 -13.90
N GLU A 379 -20.34 12.61 -14.33
CA GLU A 379 -20.47 11.57 -15.37
C GLU A 379 -21.21 10.32 -14.88
N VAL A 380 -21.02 9.90 -13.63
CA VAL A 380 -21.76 8.77 -13.03
C VAL A 380 -23.22 9.16 -12.72
N GLY A 381 -23.47 10.45 -12.44
CA GLY A 381 -24.81 10.98 -12.17
C GLY A 381 -25.66 11.26 -13.42
N ALA A 382 -25.07 11.27 -14.62
CA ALA A 382 -25.76 11.63 -15.86
C ALA A 382 -26.82 10.60 -16.31
N GLU A 383 -26.80 9.37 -15.78
CA GLU A 383 -27.89 8.40 -16.01
C GLU A 383 -29.06 8.51 -15.01
N SER A 384 -29.03 9.43 -14.03
CA SER A 384 -30.15 9.58 -13.07
C SER A 384 -30.46 11.00 -12.58
N SER A 385 -29.69 12.03 -12.95
CA SER A 385 -29.85 13.38 -12.38
C SER A 385 -30.03 14.49 -13.43
N THR A 386 -30.61 14.18 -14.59
CA THR A 386 -31.09 15.22 -15.52
C THR A 386 -32.51 15.65 -15.14
N SER A 387 -32.66 16.52 -14.13
CA SER A 387 -33.78 17.50 -14.11
C SER A 387 -33.81 18.52 -12.96
N LEU A 388 -32.95 18.48 -11.93
CA LEU A 388 -33.24 19.27 -10.70
C LEU A 388 -32.16 20.25 -10.22
N LEU A 389 -31.12 20.55 -11.00
CA LEU A 389 -30.09 21.54 -10.59
C LEU A 389 -29.99 22.77 -11.51
N SER A 390 -30.93 23.01 -12.43
CA SER A 390 -30.83 24.13 -13.38
C SER A 390 -31.51 25.43 -12.93
N GLU A 391 -32.03 25.53 -11.71
CA GLU A 391 -32.70 26.75 -11.24
C GLU A 391 -32.29 27.06 -9.80
N ASP A 392 -31.09 27.63 -9.60
CA ASP A 392 -30.82 28.62 -8.52
C ASP A 392 -29.37 29.16 -8.48
N ASP A 393 -28.45 28.73 -9.37
CA ASP A 393 -27.04 29.21 -9.36
C ASP A 393 -26.81 30.64 -9.91
N ASN A 394 -27.83 31.48 -10.05
CA ASN A 394 -27.70 32.81 -10.65
C ASN A 394 -27.70 33.99 -9.66
N GLN A 395 -27.30 33.77 -8.40
CA GLN A 395 -27.00 34.85 -7.45
C GLN A 395 -25.82 34.53 -6.51
N SER A 396 -24.69 34.11 -7.05
CA SER A 396 -23.39 34.36 -6.40
C SER A 396 -22.75 35.57 -7.08
N GLU A 397 -23.03 36.77 -6.57
CA GLU A 397 -22.16 37.91 -6.84
C GLU A 397 -20.82 37.61 -6.14
N ASP A 398 -19.85 37.12 -6.91
CA ASP A 398 -18.43 37.15 -6.57
C ASP A 398 -18.01 38.61 -6.39
N MET A 399 -18.13 39.11 -5.16
CA MET A 399 -17.41 40.31 -4.78
C MET A 399 -16.00 39.89 -4.37
N ASP A 400 -15.07 40.00 -5.32
CA ASP A 400 -13.63 40.10 -5.05
C ASP A 400 -13.41 41.22 -4.02
N VAL A 401 -13.13 40.85 -2.77
CA VAL A 401 -12.75 41.81 -1.74
C VAL A 401 -11.24 41.99 -1.81
N ASP A 402 -10.82 42.93 -2.64
CA ASP A 402 -9.46 43.47 -2.64
C ASP A 402 -9.13 44.02 -1.24
N MET A 403 -8.01 43.60 -0.65
CA MET A 403 -7.62 43.94 0.72
C MET A 403 -7.06 45.38 0.77
N PRO A 404 -7.75 46.37 1.37
CA PRO A 404 -7.25 47.74 1.38
C PRO A 404 -6.29 47.97 2.54
N ASP A 405 -5.23 48.73 2.23
CA ASP A 405 -4.15 49.16 3.10
C ASP A 405 -4.65 49.81 4.41
N LEU A 406 -4.11 49.35 5.54
CA LEU A 406 -4.48 49.75 6.91
C LEU A 406 -3.92 51.14 7.24
N SER A 407 -4.51 52.20 6.66
CA SER A 407 -4.27 53.56 7.13
C SER A 407 -5.51 54.45 6.99
N ASN A 408 -6.37 54.45 8.01
CA ASN A 408 -6.78 55.66 8.74
C ASN A 408 -7.90 55.41 9.75
N GLN A 409 -7.85 56.19 10.82
CA GLN A 409 -8.61 56.05 12.07
C GLN A 409 -10.11 56.36 11.91
N GLN A 410 -10.92 55.37 11.48
CA GLN A 410 -12.37 55.26 11.75
C GLN A 410 -12.84 53.78 11.84
N ASN A 411 -12.01 52.86 12.38
CA ASN A 411 -12.14 51.41 12.10
C ASN A 411 -13.00 50.55 13.05
N SER A 412 -13.67 51.06 14.08
CA SER A 412 -14.46 50.17 14.98
C SER A 412 -15.72 49.62 14.30
N SER A 413 -16.51 50.47 13.65
CA SER A 413 -17.77 50.06 13.00
C SER A 413 -17.54 49.26 11.73
N ALA A 414 -16.49 49.56 10.96
CA ALA A 414 -16.12 48.79 9.76
C ALA A 414 -15.67 47.37 10.10
N ASN A 415 -14.87 47.21 11.17
CA ASN A 415 -14.46 45.89 11.66
C ASN A 415 -15.64 45.08 12.23
N GLU A 416 -16.59 45.74 12.90
CA GLU A 416 -17.82 45.10 13.37
C GLU A 416 -18.72 44.65 12.21
N ILE A 417 -18.88 45.49 11.17
CA ILE A 417 -19.62 45.13 9.96
C ILE A 417 -18.97 43.94 9.25
N MET A 418 -17.64 43.95 9.10
CA MET A 418 -16.90 42.83 8.50
C MET A 418 -17.10 41.53 9.30
N ARG A 419 -17.04 41.60 10.63
CA ARG A 419 -17.30 40.45 11.50
C ARG A 419 -18.73 39.91 11.34
N LEU A 420 -19.72 40.80 11.26
CA LEU A 420 -21.11 40.43 11.05
C LEU A 420 -21.34 39.82 9.67
N GLN A 421 -20.66 40.32 8.63
CA GLN A 421 -20.69 39.75 7.28
C GLN A 421 -20.10 38.33 7.23
N LEU A 422 -18.92 38.12 7.84
CA LEU A 422 -18.32 36.79 7.98
C LEU A 422 -19.22 35.83 8.76
N THR A 423 -19.84 36.31 9.84
CA THR A 423 -20.78 35.52 10.66
C THR A 423 -22.04 35.16 9.87
N ARG A 424 -22.59 36.10 9.09
CA ARG A 424 -23.72 35.86 8.19
C ARG A 424 -23.37 34.81 7.14
N ARG A 425 -22.19 34.91 6.51
CA ARG A 425 -21.71 33.92 5.53
C ARG A 425 -21.61 32.54 6.15
N TYR A 426 -20.97 32.42 7.31
CA TYR A 426 -20.86 31.16 8.04
C TYR A 426 -22.22 30.52 8.33
N TYR A 427 -23.21 31.29 8.81
CA TYR A 427 -24.55 30.76 9.04
C TYR A 427 -25.29 30.41 7.75
N SER A 428 -25.07 31.17 6.67
CA SER A 428 -25.63 30.88 5.35
C SER A 428 -25.10 29.55 4.80
N ASP A 429 -23.79 29.35 4.87
CA ASP A 429 -23.12 28.12 4.40
C ASP A 429 -23.55 26.91 5.26
N ALA A 430 -23.67 27.09 6.58
CA ALA A 430 -24.18 26.06 7.47
C ALA A 430 -25.63 25.65 7.15
N VAL A 431 -26.51 26.62 6.85
CA VAL A 431 -27.89 26.33 6.44
C VAL A 431 -27.92 25.62 5.09
N ARG A 432 -27.07 26.03 4.13
CA ARG A 432 -26.94 25.35 2.82
C ARG A 432 -26.54 23.89 2.99
N PHE A 433 -25.55 23.62 3.84
CA PHE A 433 -25.12 22.25 4.17
C PHE A 433 -26.22 21.42 4.83
N ILE A 434 -26.93 21.97 5.81
CA ILE A 434 -28.07 21.29 6.46
C ILE A 434 -29.16 20.96 5.43
N HIS A 435 -29.45 21.89 4.51
CA HIS A 435 -30.42 21.67 3.45
C HIS A 435 -29.99 20.56 2.49
N GLN A 436 -28.73 20.55 2.05
CA GLN A 436 -28.18 19.49 1.20
C GLN A 436 -28.28 18.12 1.86
N ILE A 437 -27.93 18.00 3.14
CA ILE A 437 -28.11 16.75 3.87
C ILE A 437 -29.59 16.35 3.90
N HIS A 438 -30.47 17.30 4.25
CA HIS A 438 -31.90 17.04 4.32
C HIS A 438 -32.47 16.52 2.98
N THR A 439 -32.00 17.05 1.84
CA THR A 439 -32.38 16.55 0.50
C THR A 439 -31.89 15.13 0.20
N ALA A 440 -30.78 14.69 0.80
CA ALA A 440 -30.24 13.34 0.61
C ALA A 440 -30.92 12.27 1.49
N VAL A 441 -31.56 12.66 2.59
CA VAL A 441 -32.20 11.74 3.57
C VAL A 441 -33.18 10.76 2.93
N PRO A 442 -34.08 11.15 2.00
CA PRO A 442 -35.00 10.21 1.36
C PRO A 442 -34.28 9.08 0.59
N THR A 443 -33.20 9.40 -0.11
CA THR A 443 -32.39 8.43 -0.85
C THR A 443 -31.65 7.50 0.10
N LEU A 444 -31.02 8.05 1.16
CA LEU A 444 -30.38 7.26 2.21
C LEU A 444 -31.39 6.32 2.89
N CYS A 445 -32.61 6.80 3.16
CA CYS A 445 -33.67 5.94 3.66
C CYS A 445 -33.95 4.75 2.73
N GLN A 446 -33.92 4.93 1.41
CA GLN A 446 -34.09 3.84 0.44
C GLN A 446 -32.92 2.85 0.48
N LEU A 447 -31.67 3.34 0.65
CA LEU A 447 -30.47 2.49 0.74
C LEU A 447 -30.47 1.54 1.95
N LEU A 448 -31.19 1.87 3.04
CA LEU A 448 -31.43 0.92 4.14
C LEU A 448 -32.14 -0.37 3.69
N GLY A 449 -32.87 -0.33 2.57
CA GLY A 449 -33.52 -1.49 1.95
C GLY A 449 -32.71 -2.14 0.82
N SER A 450 -31.45 -1.72 0.61
CA SER A 450 -30.60 -2.27 -0.46
C SER A 450 -30.28 -3.75 -0.25
N THR A 451 -30.04 -4.46 -1.34
CA THR A 451 -29.52 -5.83 -1.32
C THR A 451 -28.04 -5.89 -0.95
N THR A 452 -27.31 -4.78 -1.07
CA THR A 452 -25.88 -4.71 -0.77
C THR A 452 -25.67 -4.42 0.71
N LYS A 453 -25.05 -5.38 1.44
CA LYS A 453 -24.76 -5.23 2.88
C LYS A 453 -23.99 -3.95 3.21
N SER A 454 -22.98 -3.60 2.41
CA SER A 454 -22.12 -2.44 2.68
C SER A 454 -22.92 -1.15 2.68
N GLU A 455 -23.79 -0.95 1.69
CA GLU A 455 -24.65 0.24 1.59
C GLU A 455 -25.56 0.39 2.81
N VAL A 456 -26.16 -0.71 3.29
CA VAL A 456 -27.01 -0.70 4.48
C VAL A 456 -26.20 -0.32 5.73
N LEU A 457 -25.01 -0.89 5.92
CA LEU A 457 -24.17 -0.62 7.09
C LEU A 457 -23.66 0.83 7.12
N GLU A 458 -23.18 1.36 5.99
CA GLU A 458 -22.73 2.75 5.88
C GLU A 458 -23.88 3.74 6.11
N THR A 459 -25.07 3.43 5.57
CA THR A 459 -26.26 4.25 5.78
C THR A 459 -26.71 4.26 7.24
N MET A 460 -26.62 3.10 7.93
CA MET A 460 -26.89 3.03 9.36
C MET A 460 -25.91 3.89 10.17
N GLU A 461 -24.63 3.85 9.81
CA GLU A 461 -23.59 4.66 10.45
C GLU A 461 -23.82 6.16 10.26
N PHE A 462 -24.22 6.56 9.05
CA PHE A 462 -24.62 7.93 8.75
C PHE A 462 -25.75 8.40 9.68
N PHE A 463 -26.84 7.64 9.82
CA PHE A 463 -27.98 8.06 10.66
C PHE A 463 -27.65 8.09 12.15
N VAL A 464 -26.83 7.15 12.64
CA VAL A 464 -26.35 7.17 14.03
C VAL A 464 -25.53 8.45 14.28
N THR A 465 -24.63 8.78 13.36
CA THR A 465 -23.80 9.98 13.44
C THR A 465 -24.66 11.25 13.37
N ALA A 466 -25.55 11.36 12.38
CA ALA A 466 -26.45 12.50 12.21
C ALA A 466 -27.34 12.73 13.45
N TYR A 467 -27.85 11.67 14.07
CA TYR A 467 -28.62 11.78 15.31
C TYR A 467 -27.76 12.19 16.51
N THR A 468 -26.51 11.74 16.58
CA THR A 468 -25.55 12.20 17.61
C THR A 468 -25.28 13.70 17.50
N TYR A 469 -25.23 14.24 16.27
CA TYR A 469 -25.17 15.67 15.98
C TYR A 469 -26.51 16.42 16.16
N LYS A 470 -27.58 15.73 16.60
CA LYS A 470 -28.93 16.28 16.82
C LYS A 470 -29.59 16.84 15.57
N MET A 471 -29.32 16.25 14.41
CA MET A 471 -30.02 16.56 13.17
C MET A 471 -31.45 16.01 13.21
N GLU A 472 -32.46 16.86 13.05
CA GLU A 472 -33.87 16.50 13.24
C GLU A 472 -34.34 15.40 12.28
N PHE A 473 -33.89 15.44 11.03
CA PHE A 473 -34.24 14.47 9.98
C PHE A 473 -33.62 13.07 10.19
N ALA A 474 -32.65 12.92 11.09
CA ALA A 474 -32.03 11.61 11.36
C ALA A 474 -33.01 10.65 12.07
N ILE A 475 -34.04 11.19 12.74
CA ILE A 475 -35.05 10.41 13.46
C ILE A 475 -35.80 9.48 12.51
N ASP A 476 -36.15 9.96 11.31
CA ASP A 476 -36.88 9.17 10.32
C ASP A 476 -36.04 7.99 9.80
N GLY A 477 -34.74 8.22 9.60
CA GLY A 477 -33.77 7.17 9.25
C GLY A 477 -33.62 6.13 10.36
N ILE A 478 -33.48 6.56 11.61
CA ILE A 478 -33.41 5.65 12.76
C ILE A 478 -34.68 4.81 12.87
N LYS A 479 -35.87 5.41 12.77
CA LYS A 479 -37.13 4.66 12.78
C LYS A 479 -37.19 3.62 11.68
N ARG A 480 -36.70 3.95 10.47
CA ARG A 480 -36.59 2.98 9.37
C ARG A 480 -35.58 1.86 9.64
N MET A 481 -34.44 2.17 10.27
CA MET A 481 -33.46 1.16 10.67
C MET A 481 -34.06 0.10 11.61
N LEU A 482 -35.02 0.48 12.47
CA LEU A 482 -35.68 -0.42 13.40
C LEU A 482 -36.29 -1.65 12.71
N HIS A 483 -36.83 -1.48 11.51
CA HIS A 483 -37.44 -2.56 10.74
C HIS A 483 -36.43 -3.60 10.25
N LEU A 484 -35.14 -3.29 10.20
CA LEU A 484 -34.07 -4.21 9.77
C LEU A 484 -33.86 -5.37 10.74
N ILE A 485 -34.45 -5.32 11.95
CA ILE A 485 -34.45 -6.44 12.91
C ILE A 485 -35.03 -7.73 12.30
N TRP A 486 -35.94 -7.60 11.33
CA TRP A 486 -36.64 -8.72 10.67
C TRP A 486 -35.86 -9.36 9.52
N ILE A 487 -34.68 -8.86 9.17
CA ILE A 487 -33.83 -9.48 8.16
C ILE A 487 -33.43 -10.88 8.63
N LYS A 488 -33.63 -11.89 7.77
CA LYS A 488 -33.42 -13.30 8.11
C LYS A 488 -31.93 -13.61 8.33
N ASP A 489 -31.62 -14.42 9.35
CA ASP A 489 -30.25 -14.85 9.71
C ASP A 489 -29.68 -15.95 8.80
N ASN A 490 -30.33 -16.24 7.68
CA ASN A 490 -29.97 -17.38 6.85
C ASN A 490 -28.59 -17.19 6.18
N ASN A 491 -28.15 -15.94 6.01
CA ASN A 491 -26.85 -15.57 5.46
C ASN A 491 -26.03 -14.82 6.53
N ASP A 492 -24.70 -14.98 6.50
CA ASP A 492 -23.76 -14.22 7.37
C ASP A 492 -23.91 -12.69 7.18
N GLU A 493 -24.50 -12.26 6.07
CA GLU A 493 -24.83 -10.87 5.80
C GLU A 493 -25.95 -10.33 6.68
N GLY A 494 -27.06 -11.07 6.81
CA GLY A 494 -28.21 -10.68 7.64
C GLY A 494 -27.86 -10.61 9.13
N LYS A 495 -27.03 -11.55 9.59
CA LYS A 495 -26.49 -11.54 10.96
C LYS A 495 -25.65 -10.28 11.23
N GLY A 496 -24.85 -9.85 10.26
CA GLY A 496 -24.03 -8.64 10.37
C GLY A 496 -24.86 -7.36 10.51
N ILE A 497 -25.94 -7.24 9.72
CA ILE A 497 -26.84 -6.07 9.77
C ILE A 497 -27.58 -6.02 11.12
N ARG A 498 -28.14 -7.15 11.58
CA ARG A 498 -28.84 -7.19 12.86
C ARG A 498 -27.91 -6.88 14.04
N LYS A 499 -26.71 -7.45 14.05
CA LYS A 499 -25.72 -7.16 15.09
C LYS A 499 -25.37 -5.68 15.13
N ARG A 500 -25.09 -5.07 13.97
CA ARG A 500 -24.80 -3.63 13.88
C ARG A 500 -25.99 -2.78 14.30
N LEU A 501 -27.23 -3.21 14.03
CA LEU A 501 -28.46 -2.53 14.46
C LEU A 501 -28.55 -2.51 15.99
N ILE A 502 -28.32 -3.66 16.64
CA ILE A 502 -28.30 -3.79 18.09
C ILE A 502 -27.22 -2.88 18.69
N GLU A 503 -25.99 -2.96 18.19
CA GLU A 503 -24.88 -2.10 18.63
C GLU A 503 -25.20 -0.60 18.47
N SER A 504 -25.86 -0.22 17.38
CA SER A 504 -26.27 1.17 17.10
C SER A 504 -27.32 1.67 18.09
N TYR A 505 -28.37 0.90 18.32
CA TYR A 505 -29.42 1.27 19.28
C TYR A 505 -28.93 1.23 20.73
N TYR A 506 -28.01 0.32 21.04
CA TYR A 506 -27.33 0.28 22.32
C TYR A 506 -26.57 1.59 22.57
N LYS A 507 -25.70 1.98 21.62
CA LYS A 507 -24.93 3.23 21.70
C LYS A 507 -25.82 4.47 21.82
N LEU A 508 -26.94 4.52 21.11
CA LEU A 508 -27.82 5.69 21.08
C LEU A 508 -28.70 5.85 22.33
N TYR A 509 -29.22 4.74 22.87
CA TYR A 509 -30.29 4.80 23.88
C TYR A 509 -29.95 4.15 25.22
N ILE A 510 -28.95 3.26 25.26
CA ILE A 510 -28.59 2.46 26.43
C ILE A 510 -27.23 2.86 27.01
N GLU A 511 -26.27 3.21 26.17
CA GLU A 511 -24.97 3.69 26.63
C GLU A 511 -25.10 5.03 27.36
N THR A 512 -24.59 5.08 28.59
CA THR A 512 -24.65 6.27 29.45
C THR A 512 -23.25 6.74 29.81
N ASP A 513 -23.11 8.05 29.99
CA ASP A 513 -21.85 8.66 30.41
C ASP A 513 -21.34 8.08 31.75
N ILE A 514 -20.03 7.82 31.82
CA ILE A 514 -19.35 7.18 32.95
C ILE A 514 -19.39 8.09 34.20
N SER A 515 -19.65 9.39 34.02
CA SER A 515 -19.76 10.37 35.10
C SER A 515 -21.08 10.30 35.89
N LEU A 516 -22.10 9.57 35.40
CA LEU A 516 -23.41 9.49 36.04
C LEU A 516 -23.43 8.42 37.14
N SER A 517 -24.13 8.69 38.24
CA SER A 517 -24.38 7.67 39.26
C SER A 517 -25.14 6.49 38.64
N SER A 518 -24.87 5.25 39.08
CA SER A 518 -25.59 4.05 38.64
C SER A 518 -27.12 4.24 38.66
N ARG A 519 -27.65 4.96 39.66
CA ARG A 519 -29.09 5.27 39.76
C ARG A 519 -29.56 6.31 38.73
N GLU A 520 -28.72 7.26 38.37
CA GLU A 520 -29.02 8.30 37.37
C GLU A 520 -28.93 7.75 35.95
N ALA A 521 -27.92 6.91 35.67
CA ALA A 521 -27.79 6.15 34.44
C ALA A 521 -29.04 5.29 34.18
N VAL A 522 -29.48 4.51 35.18
CA VAL A 522 -30.71 3.70 35.10
C VAL A 522 -31.95 4.56 34.79
N ASN A 523 -32.07 5.75 35.40
CA ASN A 523 -33.17 6.67 35.12
C ASN A 523 -33.10 7.29 33.71
N ALA A 524 -31.89 7.58 33.21
CA ALA A 524 -31.69 8.12 31.87
C ALA A 524 -32.05 7.09 30.81
N VAL A 525 -31.53 5.87 30.91
CA VAL A 525 -31.87 4.75 30.01
C VAL A 525 -33.37 4.48 30.02
N THR A 526 -33.98 4.43 31.22
CA THR A 526 -35.44 4.22 31.34
C THR A 526 -36.23 5.30 30.60
N LYS A 527 -35.82 6.58 30.69
CA LYS A 527 -36.49 7.67 29.98
C LYS A 527 -36.29 7.58 28.46
N ASN A 528 -35.08 7.25 28.01
CA ASN A 528 -34.75 7.09 26.60
C ASN A 528 -35.59 5.96 25.96
N LEU A 529 -35.66 4.80 26.61
CA LEU A 529 -36.46 3.67 26.14
C LEU A 529 -37.96 3.99 26.09
N ILE A 530 -38.49 4.71 27.09
CA ILE A 530 -39.88 5.14 27.05
C ILE A 530 -40.11 6.17 25.94
N SER A 531 -39.14 7.07 25.68
CA SER A 531 -39.27 8.09 24.64
C SER A 531 -39.37 7.51 23.23
N LEU A 532 -38.76 6.35 22.98
CA LEU A 532 -38.87 5.61 21.71
C LEU A 532 -40.31 5.15 21.41
N THR A 533 -41.15 5.00 22.43
CA THR A 533 -42.55 4.57 22.26
C THR A 533 -43.49 5.72 21.92
N TYR A 534 -43.03 6.97 22.00
CA TYR A 534 -43.87 8.13 21.70
C TYR A 534 -44.01 8.33 20.20
N ASN A 535 -45.25 8.52 19.74
CA ASN A 535 -45.57 8.75 18.33
C ASN A 535 -45.04 7.66 17.38
N ALA A 536 -44.82 6.44 17.90
CA ALA A 536 -44.43 5.29 17.12
C ALA A 536 -45.65 4.63 16.46
N THR A 537 -45.50 4.15 15.22
CA THR A 537 -46.52 3.36 14.54
C THR A 537 -46.61 1.96 15.12
N LEU A 538 -47.72 1.24 14.87
CA LEU A 538 -47.86 -0.15 15.33
C LEU A 538 -46.72 -1.04 14.81
N ALA A 539 -46.31 -0.84 13.55
CA ALA A 539 -45.21 -1.60 12.95
C ALA A 539 -43.86 -1.29 13.62
N GLU A 540 -43.60 -0.01 13.94
CA GLU A 540 -42.40 0.40 14.67
C GLU A 540 -42.39 -0.18 16.09
N LEU A 541 -43.53 -0.20 16.77
CA LEU A 541 -43.65 -0.81 18.10
C LEU A 541 -43.37 -2.32 18.07
N THR A 542 -43.90 -3.05 17.09
CA THR A 542 -43.61 -4.49 16.93
C THR A 542 -42.13 -4.75 16.62
N SER A 543 -41.50 -3.90 15.80
CA SER A 543 -40.05 -4.00 15.58
C SER A 543 -39.22 -3.62 16.82
N LEU A 544 -39.68 -2.64 17.61
CA LEU A 544 -39.05 -2.25 18.89
C LEU A 544 -39.13 -3.39 19.90
N GLU A 545 -40.29 -4.04 20.02
CA GLU A 545 -40.49 -5.20 20.90
C GLU A 545 -39.51 -6.32 20.55
N GLN A 546 -39.37 -6.65 19.26
CA GLN A 546 -38.43 -7.65 18.79
C GLN A 546 -36.98 -7.27 19.11
N LEU A 547 -36.60 -6.00 18.90
CA LEU A 547 -35.26 -5.51 19.24
C LEU A 547 -34.98 -5.62 20.73
N MET A 548 -35.90 -5.16 21.58
CA MET A 548 -35.76 -5.23 23.04
C MET A 548 -35.68 -6.68 23.52
N SER A 549 -36.47 -7.59 22.95
CA SER A 549 -36.39 -9.02 23.26
C SER A 549 -35.01 -9.60 22.95
N THR A 550 -34.44 -9.26 21.78
CA THR A 550 -33.08 -9.71 21.44
C THR A 550 -32.01 -9.11 22.36
N MET A 551 -32.11 -7.83 22.71
CA MET A 551 -31.17 -7.17 23.63
C MET A 551 -31.22 -7.74 25.05
N MET A 552 -32.40 -8.13 25.52
CA MET A 552 -32.57 -8.80 26.82
C MET A 552 -32.02 -10.23 26.80
N ALA A 553 -32.22 -10.98 25.71
CA ALA A 553 -31.66 -12.32 25.55
C ALA A 553 -30.12 -12.34 25.50
N GLU A 554 -29.50 -11.25 25.00
CA GLU A 554 -28.05 -11.05 24.99
C GLU A 554 -27.50 -10.40 26.28
N GLU A 555 -28.33 -10.23 27.32
CA GLU A 555 -27.97 -9.61 28.61
C GLU A 555 -27.42 -8.18 28.51
N LEU A 556 -27.75 -7.44 27.45
CA LEU A 556 -27.26 -6.07 27.21
C LEU A 556 -27.94 -5.02 28.11
N ILE A 557 -29.12 -5.32 28.66
CA ILE A 557 -29.89 -4.41 29.52
C ILE A 557 -29.79 -4.87 30.97
N SER A 558 -29.36 -3.98 31.86
CA SER A 558 -29.24 -4.32 33.28
C SER A 558 -30.60 -4.59 33.93
N ASN A 559 -30.62 -5.57 34.84
CA ASN A 559 -31.82 -5.93 35.60
C ASN A 559 -32.40 -4.74 36.40
N ASP A 560 -31.56 -3.77 36.76
CA ASP A 560 -31.98 -2.54 37.44
C ASP A 560 -32.83 -1.63 36.54
N VAL A 561 -32.54 -1.56 35.23
CA VAL A 561 -33.37 -0.83 34.25
C VAL A 561 -34.72 -1.51 34.08
N ILE A 562 -34.74 -2.85 34.03
CA ILE A 562 -35.99 -3.64 33.93
C ILE A 562 -36.85 -3.43 35.18
N ALA A 563 -36.26 -3.52 36.38
CA ALA A 563 -36.94 -3.24 37.63
C ALA A 563 -37.46 -1.80 37.70
N LYS A 564 -36.71 -0.85 37.14
CA LYS A 564 -37.13 0.55 37.06
C LYS A 564 -38.31 0.75 36.13
N LEU A 565 -38.33 0.12 34.94
CA LEU A 565 -39.47 0.15 34.02
C LEU A 565 -40.74 -0.40 34.67
N TRP A 566 -40.65 -1.52 35.40
CA TRP A 566 -41.76 -2.06 36.20
C TRP A 566 -42.21 -1.11 37.32
N SER A 567 -41.27 -0.40 37.96
CA SER A 567 -41.60 0.63 38.94
C SER A 567 -42.37 1.81 38.32
N VAL A 568 -42.04 2.21 37.09
CA VAL A 568 -42.73 3.29 36.38
C VAL A 568 -44.16 2.88 35.99
N TYR A 569 -44.37 1.61 35.65
CA TYR A 569 -45.70 1.06 35.37
C TYR A 569 -46.58 0.90 36.63
N SER A 570 -46.03 0.34 37.71
CA SER A 570 -46.77 0.00 38.95
C SER A 570 -47.12 1.19 39.84
N VAL A 571 -46.53 2.37 39.63
CA VAL A 571 -46.85 3.57 40.39
C VAL A 571 -48.24 4.11 40.02
N SER A 572 -49.20 3.86 40.91
CA SER A 572 -50.58 4.35 40.83
C SER A 572 -50.81 5.73 41.47
N THR A 573 -49.83 6.27 42.20
CA THR A 573 -50.01 7.37 43.17
C THR A 573 -49.33 8.71 42.83
N LYS A 574 -48.50 8.80 41.78
CA LYS A 574 -47.97 10.08 41.26
C LYS A 574 -48.51 10.35 39.85
N GLN A 575 -48.73 11.61 39.51
CA GLN A 575 -49.19 12.07 38.18
C GLN A 575 -48.14 11.78 37.08
N ILE A 576 -47.93 10.51 36.76
CA ILE A 576 -47.12 10.09 35.62
C ILE A 576 -48.02 10.14 34.37
N PRO A 577 -47.60 10.79 33.28
CA PRO A 577 -48.35 10.83 32.03
C PRO A 577 -48.81 9.43 31.59
N LYS A 578 -50.06 9.31 31.15
CA LYS A 578 -50.63 8.02 30.68
C LYS A 578 -49.76 7.39 29.56
N MET A 579 -49.12 8.21 28.74
CA MET A 579 -48.19 7.78 27.69
C MET A 579 -46.91 7.16 28.24
N GLN A 580 -46.36 7.67 29.36
CA GLN A 580 -45.17 7.08 30.01
C GLN A 580 -45.46 5.69 30.58
N ARG A 581 -46.65 5.51 31.18
CA ARG A 581 -47.07 4.19 31.70
C ARG A 581 -47.33 3.18 30.57
N ARG A 582 -47.89 3.64 29.46
CA ARG A 582 -48.08 2.83 28.25
C ARG A 582 -46.76 2.44 27.60
N GLY A 583 -45.82 3.38 27.47
CA GLY A 583 -44.48 3.10 26.96
C GLY A 583 -43.70 2.12 27.83
N ALA A 584 -43.80 2.27 29.16
CA ALA A 584 -43.13 1.37 30.10
C ALA A 584 -43.63 -0.08 29.98
N ILE A 585 -44.94 -0.31 29.83
CA ILE A 585 -45.47 -1.68 29.67
C ILE A 585 -45.10 -2.29 28.31
N ILE A 586 -45.18 -1.52 27.22
CA ILE A 586 -44.84 -2.00 25.86
C ILE A 586 -43.39 -2.49 25.80
N VAL A 587 -42.47 -1.79 26.45
CA VAL A 587 -41.05 -2.19 26.50
C VAL A 587 -40.83 -3.45 27.37
N THR A 588 -41.75 -3.77 28.30
CA THR A 588 -41.63 -4.89 29.25
C THR A 588 -42.51 -6.12 28.94
N ASP A 589 -43.46 -6.02 28.00
CA ASP A 589 -44.60 -6.94 27.85
C ASP A 589 -44.23 -8.38 27.39
N HIS A 590 -43.00 -8.64 26.96
CA HIS A 590 -42.55 -9.99 26.56
C HIS A 590 -41.87 -10.82 27.65
N ASN A 591 -41.77 -10.32 28.90
CA ASN A 591 -41.31 -11.15 30.03
C ASN A 591 -42.23 -12.35 30.33
N GLU A 592 -43.46 -12.40 29.81
CA GLU A 592 -44.37 -13.53 30.04
C GLU A 592 -44.19 -14.72 29.07
N ILE A 593 -43.38 -14.60 28.00
CA ILE A 593 -43.19 -15.71 27.04
C ILE A 593 -41.85 -16.46 27.25
N GLY A 594 -40.89 -15.88 27.98
CA GLY A 594 -39.59 -16.49 28.27
C GLY A 594 -39.42 -17.12 29.67
N LEU A 595 -40.39 -16.95 30.58
CA LEU A 595 -40.41 -17.59 31.90
C LEU A 595 -41.42 -18.75 31.93
N LYS A 596 -41.23 -19.73 31.04
CA LYS A 596 -41.77 -21.09 31.19
C LYS A 596 -40.69 -22.13 30.97
#